data_AF-A0A957KIE4-F1
#
_entry.id   AF-A0A957KIE4-F1
#
_cell.length_a   1.000
_cell.length_b   1.000
_cell.length_c   1.000
_cell.angle_alpha   90.00
_cell.angle_beta   90.00
_cell.angle_gamma   90.00
#
_symmetry.space_group_name_H-M   'P 1'
#
loop_
_entity.id
_entity.type
_entity.pdbx_description
1 polymer ?
#
loop_
_entity_poly.entity_id
_entity_poly.type
_entity_poly.pdbx_seq_one_letter_code
_entity_poly.pdbx_strand_id
1 'polypeptide(L)'
;CHDAAVAYGTPFISGKDSLNNEYTGADGAKHAIPGTILISSLGQVPDVGRTATMDLKQAGSALYLVGQTATELGGSHYALVNELSGGQVPAPQDGAKQLFSAIHAAIQAGELAAVHDCAEGGLAVTLAEMCLAGNVGVHINVDTLPGELTAEAALFAESLSRFVVEVSPAQEEAFKARLAAAGVPASRLGETRPASFQIDAGDQPIINLTISALEEAFRGHLPDREPLATPPQPAGPLSAPVPLLRQPRVLILHANGTNRDREAALACQMAGGVPEIVHVNQLLGGERRLRDYQMLLLPGGFSY
;
A
#
# COMPACT_ATOMS: atom_id res chain seq x y z
N CYS A 1 15.85 11.06 14.95
CA CYS A 1 16.41 9.98 14.11
C CYS A 1 17.17 8.94 14.91
N HIS A 2 18.28 9.31 15.57
CA HIS A 2 19.06 8.38 16.39
C HIS A 2 18.19 7.58 17.38
N ASP A 3 17.41 8.27 18.21
CA ASP A 3 16.62 7.62 19.26
C ASP A 3 15.54 6.70 18.68
N ALA A 4 14.90 7.11 17.59
CA ALA A 4 13.96 6.25 16.86
C ALA A 4 14.65 5.00 16.28
N ALA A 5 15.83 5.14 15.67
CA ALA A 5 16.58 3.99 15.14
C ALA A 5 16.93 2.98 16.25
N VAL A 6 17.34 3.47 17.42
CA VAL A 6 17.64 2.63 18.59
C VAL A 6 16.36 1.96 19.12
N ALA A 7 15.28 2.73 19.31
CA ALA A 7 14.02 2.23 19.85
C ALA A 7 13.37 1.16 18.95
N TYR A 8 13.32 1.41 17.65
CA TYR A 8 12.76 0.46 16.68
C TYR A 8 13.73 -0.66 16.32
N GLY A 9 15.03 -0.49 16.54
CA GLY A 9 16.07 -1.42 16.08
C GLY A 9 16.22 -1.40 14.56
N THR A 10 16.01 -0.23 13.95
CA THR A 10 16.03 -0.01 12.49
C THR A 10 17.15 0.98 12.14
N PRO A 11 18.35 0.52 11.76
CA PRO A 11 19.47 1.40 11.50
C PRO A 11 19.29 2.20 10.20
N PHE A 12 19.74 3.45 10.21
CA PHE A 12 19.94 4.22 8.98
C PHE A 12 21.23 3.76 8.30
N ILE A 13 21.11 3.03 7.20
CA ILE A 13 22.26 2.45 6.46
C ILE A 13 22.75 3.32 5.29
N SER A 14 21.96 4.32 4.91
CA SER A 14 22.25 5.27 3.84
C SER A 14 21.47 6.56 4.08
N GLY A 15 21.91 7.66 3.48
CA GLY A 15 21.26 8.96 3.59
C GLY A 15 21.87 9.97 2.63
N LYS A 16 21.14 11.07 2.42
CA LYS A 16 21.58 12.25 1.68
C LYS A 16 21.02 13.48 2.35
N ASP A 17 21.83 14.52 2.45
CA ASP A 17 21.40 15.87 2.81
C ASP A 17 21.35 16.77 1.57
N SER A 18 20.40 17.71 1.60
CA SER A 18 20.31 18.83 0.66
C SER A 18 20.20 20.09 1.49
N LEU A 19 21.32 20.76 1.67
CA LEU A 19 21.42 22.01 2.42
C LEU A 19 21.14 23.20 1.49
N ASN A 20 20.65 24.32 2.05
CA ASN A 20 20.17 25.52 1.33
C ASN A 20 18.83 25.33 0.59
N ASN A 21 17.87 24.66 1.23
CA ASN A 21 16.48 24.66 0.79
C ASN A 21 15.85 26.03 1.07
N GLU A 22 16.30 27.04 0.34
CA GLU A 22 15.78 28.39 0.32
C GLU A 22 15.57 28.83 -1.13
N TYR A 23 14.57 29.68 -1.37
CA TYR A 23 14.33 30.27 -2.69
C TYR A 23 14.05 31.77 -2.55
N THR A 24 14.40 32.55 -3.57
CA THR A 24 14.00 33.96 -3.65
C THR A 24 12.63 34.05 -4.30
N GLY A 25 11.66 34.59 -3.57
CA GLY A 25 10.30 34.77 -4.05
C GLY A 25 10.18 35.90 -5.06
N ALA A 26 9.01 36.03 -5.69
CA ALA A 26 8.70 37.15 -6.58
C ALA A 26 8.68 38.51 -5.84
N ASP A 27 8.60 38.48 -4.50
CA ASP A 27 8.74 39.61 -3.59
C ASP A 27 10.20 40.04 -3.36
N GLY A 28 11.17 39.31 -3.93
CA GLY A 28 12.60 39.56 -3.74
C GLY A 28 13.15 39.10 -2.38
N ALA A 29 12.31 38.51 -1.53
CA ALA A 29 12.71 38.00 -0.22
C ALA A 29 13.21 36.55 -0.34
N LYS A 30 14.12 36.15 0.55
CA LYS A 30 14.51 34.75 0.71
C LYS A 30 13.51 34.04 1.61
N HIS A 31 12.95 32.93 1.11
CA HIS A 31 12.01 32.07 1.82
C HIS A 31 12.69 30.75 2.14
N ALA A 32 12.70 30.37 3.42
CA ALA A 32 13.18 29.07 3.84
C ALA A 32 12.08 28.02 3.65
N ILE A 33 12.42 26.88 3.06
CA ILE A 33 11.53 25.73 2.99
C ILE A 33 11.51 25.06 4.37
N PRO A 34 10.34 24.63 4.90
CA PRO A 34 10.25 23.91 6.16
C PRO A 34 11.21 22.71 6.21
N GLY A 35 11.80 22.50 7.40
CA GLY A 35 12.68 21.37 7.64
C GLY A 35 11.97 20.06 7.31
N THR A 36 12.42 19.39 6.24
CA THR A 36 11.78 18.18 5.72
C THR A 36 12.69 16.99 5.94
N ILE A 37 12.14 15.93 6.53
CA ILE A 37 12.80 14.63 6.61
C ILE A 37 11.99 13.62 5.79
N LEU A 38 12.68 12.94 4.88
CA LEU A 38 12.11 11.83 4.14
C LEU A 38 12.82 10.55 4.57
N ILE A 39 12.04 9.58 5.05
CA ILE A 39 12.54 8.28 5.49
C ILE A 39 12.01 7.22 4.51
N SER A 40 12.93 6.46 3.91
CA SER A 40 12.60 5.26 3.13
C SER A 40 13.05 4.04 3.91
N SER A 41 12.13 3.09 4.10
CA SER A 41 12.40 1.83 4.80
C SER A 41 12.55 0.68 3.80
N LEU A 42 13.39 -0.29 4.15
CA LEU A 42 13.63 -1.50 3.35
C LEU A 42 13.51 -2.70 4.30
N GLY A 43 12.74 -3.70 3.90
CA GLY A 43 12.53 -4.92 4.66
C GLY A 43 12.51 -6.14 3.74
N GLN A 44 13.01 -7.27 4.23
CA GLN A 44 12.89 -8.54 3.52
C GLN A 44 11.47 -9.08 3.71
N VAL A 45 10.82 -9.45 2.61
CA VAL A 45 9.51 -10.10 2.62
C VAL A 45 9.71 -11.59 2.41
N PRO A 46 9.48 -12.45 3.44
CA PRO A 46 9.75 -13.88 3.32
C PRO A 46 8.87 -14.57 2.27
N ASP A 47 7.62 -14.10 2.14
CA ASP A 47 6.65 -14.59 1.18
C ASP A 47 5.80 -13.43 0.65
N VAL A 48 5.98 -13.11 -0.63
CA VAL A 48 5.25 -12.04 -1.31
C VAL A 48 3.77 -12.35 -1.50
N GLY A 49 3.38 -13.63 -1.49
CA GLY A 49 1.97 -14.04 -1.57
C GLY A 49 1.16 -13.74 -0.30
N ARG A 50 1.84 -13.33 0.78
CA ARG A 50 1.23 -13.00 2.08
C ARG A 50 1.25 -11.51 2.38
N THR A 51 1.58 -10.66 1.41
CA THR A 51 1.51 -9.21 1.61
C THR A 51 0.06 -8.78 1.71
N ALA A 52 -0.29 -8.08 2.80
CA ALA A 52 -1.58 -7.42 2.91
C ALA A 52 -1.61 -6.15 2.06
N THR A 53 -2.80 -5.78 1.58
CA THR A 53 -3.06 -4.57 0.81
C THR A 53 -4.23 -3.81 1.44
N MET A 54 -4.42 -2.54 1.06
CA MET A 54 -5.42 -1.67 1.69
C MET A 54 -6.85 -1.85 1.17
N ASP A 55 -7.01 -2.47 0.00
CA ASP A 55 -8.33 -2.65 -0.61
C ASP A 55 -9.20 -3.60 0.22
N LEU A 56 -10.36 -3.12 0.65
CA LEU A 56 -11.36 -3.93 1.33
C LEU A 56 -11.82 -5.06 0.41
N LYS A 57 -11.83 -6.29 0.93
CA LYS A 57 -12.02 -7.50 0.13
C LYS A 57 -13.48 -7.87 -0.05
N GLN A 58 -14.30 -7.65 0.96
CA GLN A 58 -15.70 -8.08 0.96
C GLN A 58 -16.56 -7.30 1.97
N ALA A 59 -17.89 -7.36 1.79
CA ALA A 59 -18.85 -6.89 2.79
C ALA A 59 -19.04 -7.92 3.92
N GLY A 60 -19.39 -7.45 5.13
CA GLY A 60 -19.65 -8.30 6.30
C GLY A 60 -18.41 -8.71 7.09
N SER A 61 -17.25 -8.11 6.82
CA SER A 61 -16.04 -8.23 7.63
C SER A 61 -16.05 -7.21 8.76
N ALA A 62 -15.43 -7.53 9.90
CA ALA A 62 -15.24 -6.58 10.98
C ALA A 62 -14.12 -5.58 10.63
N LEU A 63 -14.28 -4.33 11.04
CA LEU A 63 -13.26 -3.30 10.94
C LEU A 63 -12.73 -2.94 12.32
N TYR A 64 -11.41 -2.91 12.44
CA TYR A 64 -10.72 -2.55 13.66
C TYR A 64 -9.74 -1.41 13.42
N LEU A 65 -9.66 -0.47 14.36
CA LEU A 65 -8.50 0.38 14.53
C LEU A 65 -7.55 -0.29 15.52
N VAL A 66 -6.32 -0.57 15.11
CA VAL A 66 -5.24 -1.05 15.97
C VAL A 66 -4.34 0.15 16.31
N GLY A 67 -4.09 0.39 17.59
CA GLY A 67 -3.43 1.59 18.10
C GLY A 67 -4.38 2.54 18.82
N GLN A 68 -3.93 3.75 19.12
CA GLN A 68 -4.70 4.75 19.89
C GLN A 68 -4.76 6.09 19.17
N THR A 69 -5.96 6.67 19.17
CA THR A 69 -6.21 8.04 18.72
C THR A 69 -6.12 8.99 19.90
N ALA A 70 -5.34 10.05 19.76
CA ALA A 70 -5.28 11.16 20.71
C ALA A 70 -5.78 12.46 20.04
N THR A 71 -6.06 13.50 20.83
CA THR A 71 -6.47 14.82 20.34
C THR A 71 -5.27 15.59 19.76
N GLU A 72 -4.66 15.03 18.72
CA GLU A 72 -3.44 15.49 18.05
C GLU A 72 -3.77 15.99 16.63
N LEU A 73 -4.45 17.13 16.56
CA LEU A 73 -4.82 17.80 15.30
C LEU A 73 -3.80 18.85 14.85
N GLY A 74 -2.77 19.13 15.65
CA GLY A 74 -1.76 20.13 15.33
C GLY A 74 -0.93 19.71 14.13
N GLY A 75 -0.85 20.58 13.12
CA GLY A 75 -0.12 20.30 11.88
C GLY A 75 -0.77 19.26 10.96
N SER A 76 -1.97 18.78 11.28
CA SER A 76 -2.72 17.82 10.45
C SER A 76 -3.22 18.44 9.15
N HIS A 77 -3.55 17.58 8.17
CA HIS A 77 -4.21 18.01 6.94
C HIS A 77 -5.58 18.67 7.22
N TYR A 78 -6.30 18.22 8.24
CA TYR A 78 -7.53 18.85 8.69
C TYR A 78 -7.29 20.29 9.15
N ALA A 79 -6.24 20.53 9.95
CA ALA A 79 -5.87 21.87 10.36
C ALA A 79 -5.47 22.75 9.16
N LEU A 80 -4.74 22.19 8.19
CA LEU A 80 -4.34 22.88 6.97
C LEU A 80 -5.56 23.36 6.15
N VAL A 81 -6.51 22.46 5.87
CA VAL A 81 -7.69 22.77 5.04
C VAL A 81 -8.64 23.76 5.72
N ASN A 82 -8.70 23.75 7.05
CA ASN A 82 -9.53 24.66 7.83
C ASN A 82 -8.79 25.93 8.28
N GLU A 83 -7.57 26.16 7.78
CA GLU A 83 -6.72 27.32 8.14
C GLU A 83 -6.51 27.47 9.66
N LEU A 84 -6.47 26.34 10.37
CA LEU A 84 -6.25 26.28 11.81
C LEU A 84 -4.76 26.26 12.14
N SER A 85 -4.42 26.83 13.30
CA SER A 85 -3.05 26.86 13.80
C SER A 85 -2.99 26.47 15.27
N GLY A 86 -1.82 26.01 15.72
CA GLY A 86 -1.63 25.45 17.06
C GLY A 86 -2.12 24.01 17.18
N GLY A 87 -2.50 23.62 18.40
CA GLY A 87 -2.84 22.23 18.73
C GLY A 87 -1.62 21.37 19.08
N GLN A 88 -1.89 20.14 19.51
CA GLN A 88 -0.84 19.15 19.79
C GLN A 88 -0.48 18.40 18.52
N VAL A 89 0.81 18.32 18.21
CA VAL A 89 1.31 17.53 17.07
C VAL A 89 1.43 16.06 17.46
N PRO A 90 1.22 15.12 16.54
CA PRO A 90 1.44 13.70 16.79
C PRO A 90 2.87 13.40 17.25
N ALA A 91 3.02 12.58 18.29
CA ALA A 91 4.31 12.12 18.78
C ALA A 91 4.47 10.59 18.66
N PRO A 92 5.70 10.06 18.55
CA PRO A 92 5.94 8.62 18.65
C PRO A 92 5.39 8.07 19.97
N GLN A 93 4.61 6.99 19.89
CA GLN A 93 3.98 6.35 21.04
C GLN A 93 4.82 5.16 21.55
N ASP A 94 4.80 4.94 22.86
CA ASP A 94 5.38 3.73 23.45
C ASP A 94 4.67 2.47 22.92
N GLY A 95 5.40 1.37 22.80
CA GLY A 95 4.84 0.09 22.33
C GLY A 95 4.61 -0.01 20.81
N ALA A 96 4.92 1.03 20.02
CA ALA A 96 4.75 1.00 18.56
C ALA A 96 5.46 -0.20 17.89
N LYS A 97 6.68 -0.56 18.33
CA LYS A 97 7.39 -1.74 17.82
C LYS A 97 6.65 -3.06 18.09
N GLN A 98 6.04 -3.17 19.26
CA GLN A 98 5.24 -4.34 19.65
C GLN A 98 3.96 -4.43 18.81
N LEU A 99 3.32 -3.29 18.58
CA LEU A 99 2.18 -3.16 17.67
C LEU A 99 2.53 -3.60 16.24
N PHE A 100 3.62 -3.09 15.66
CA PHE A 100 4.08 -3.49 14.32
C PHE A 100 4.37 -4.99 14.23
N SER A 101 4.97 -5.56 15.28
CA SER A 101 5.24 -7.00 15.35
C SER A 101 3.95 -7.82 15.41
N ALA A 102 2.92 -7.35 16.13
CA ALA A 102 1.62 -8.01 16.23
C ALA A 102 0.86 -7.95 14.90
N ILE A 103 0.85 -6.80 14.22
CA ILE A 103 0.26 -6.66 12.87
C ILE A 103 0.97 -7.58 11.89
N HIS A 104 2.31 -7.57 11.86
CA HIS A 104 3.07 -8.46 11.00
C HIS A 104 2.74 -9.94 11.27
N ALA A 105 2.63 -10.34 12.53
CA ALA A 105 2.27 -11.70 12.89
C ALA A 105 0.83 -12.07 12.47
N ALA A 106 -0.12 -11.13 12.53
CA ALA A 106 -1.49 -11.33 12.06
C ALA A 106 -1.56 -11.51 10.53
N ILE A 107 -0.81 -10.69 9.78
CA ILE A 107 -0.63 -10.85 8.33
C ILE A 107 -0.02 -12.23 8.04
N GLN A 108 1.05 -12.59 8.76
CA GLN A 108 1.69 -13.90 8.66
C GLN A 108 0.88 -15.05 9.29
N ALA A 109 -0.33 -14.81 9.76
CA ALA A 109 -1.27 -15.87 10.13
C ALA A 109 -2.44 -15.98 9.13
N GLY A 110 -2.56 -15.03 8.18
CA GLY A 110 -3.72 -14.94 7.29
C GLY A 110 -4.98 -14.45 8.02
N GLU A 111 -4.82 -13.74 9.13
CA GLU A 111 -5.94 -13.25 9.94
C GLU A 111 -6.55 -11.97 9.37
N LEU A 112 -5.76 -11.18 8.64
CA LEU A 112 -6.16 -9.89 8.08
C LEU A 112 -6.46 -10.02 6.59
N ALA A 113 -7.65 -9.56 6.19
CA ALA A 113 -8.06 -9.51 4.79
C ALA A 113 -7.48 -8.27 4.09
N ALA A 114 -7.48 -7.13 4.79
CA ALA A 114 -6.91 -5.87 4.35
C ALA A 114 -6.28 -5.12 5.53
N VAL A 115 -5.27 -4.29 5.24
CA VAL A 115 -4.58 -3.46 6.24
C VAL A 115 -4.20 -2.13 5.59
N HIS A 116 -4.47 -1.03 6.28
CA HIS A 116 -4.03 0.30 5.87
C HIS A 116 -3.60 1.13 7.09
N ASP A 117 -2.57 1.96 6.97
CA ASP A 117 -2.12 2.83 8.06
C ASP A 117 -2.94 4.13 8.13
N CYS A 118 -3.06 4.70 9.33
CA CYS A 118 -3.63 6.03 9.51
C CYS A 118 -2.52 7.08 9.49
N ALA A 119 -2.40 7.77 8.36
CA ALA A 119 -1.44 8.84 8.13
C ALA A 119 -2.17 10.18 7.91
N GLU A 120 -1.83 10.88 6.82
CA GLU A 120 -2.42 12.17 6.44
C GLU A 120 -3.94 12.07 6.30
N GLY A 121 -4.68 12.99 6.92
CA GLY A 121 -6.15 12.99 6.91
C GLY A 121 -6.82 12.01 7.88
N GLY A 122 -6.04 11.22 8.62
CA GLY A 122 -6.53 10.39 9.73
C GLY A 122 -7.47 9.25 9.32
N LEU A 123 -8.27 8.79 10.29
CA LEU A 123 -9.13 7.61 10.15
C LEU A 123 -10.13 7.72 8.99
N ALA A 124 -10.74 8.89 8.79
CA ALA A 124 -11.76 9.08 7.76
C ALA A 124 -11.17 8.90 6.35
N VAL A 125 -9.99 9.47 6.10
CA VAL A 125 -9.30 9.35 4.81
C VAL A 125 -8.79 7.93 4.60
N THR A 126 -8.19 7.31 5.62
CA THR A 126 -7.79 5.89 5.57
C THR A 126 -8.96 5.00 5.14
N LEU A 127 -10.13 5.13 5.79
CA LEU A 127 -11.31 4.36 5.43
C LEU A 127 -11.77 4.65 4.00
N ALA A 128 -11.75 5.91 3.57
CA ALA A 128 -12.14 6.28 2.22
C ALA A 128 -11.22 5.64 1.16
N GLU A 129 -9.90 5.66 1.38
CA GLU A 129 -8.91 5.02 0.49
C GLU A 129 -9.10 3.50 0.42
N MET A 130 -9.35 2.85 1.57
CA MET A 130 -9.66 1.42 1.61
C MET A 130 -10.94 1.09 0.84
N CYS A 131 -11.97 1.93 0.95
CA CYS A 131 -13.23 1.78 0.23
C CYS A 131 -13.05 1.97 -1.29
N LEU A 132 -12.31 2.99 -1.71
CA LEU A 132 -12.03 3.29 -3.11
C LEU A 132 -11.24 2.16 -3.78
N ALA A 133 -10.23 1.64 -3.09
CA ALA A 133 -9.39 0.57 -3.63
C ALA A 133 -10.15 -0.77 -3.72
N GLY A 134 -11.05 -1.05 -2.79
CA GLY A 134 -11.84 -2.29 -2.76
C GLY A 134 -13.18 -2.23 -3.50
N ASN A 135 -13.68 -1.02 -3.80
CA ASN A 135 -15.08 -0.79 -4.19
C ASN A 135 -16.08 -1.43 -3.21
N VAL A 136 -15.77 -1.35 -1.92
CA VAL A 136 -16.56 -1.87 -0.80
C VAL A 136 -16.80 -0.72 0.17
N GLY A 137 -18.01 -0.64 0.72
CA GLY A 137 -18.40 0.36 1.69
C GLY A 137 -18.07 -0.01 3.13
N VAL A 138 -18.35 0.90 4.04
CA VAL A 138 -18.18 0.72 5.48
C VAL A 138 -19.32 1.37 6.24
N HIS A 139 -19.61 0.80 7.41
CA HIS A 139 -20.41 1.44 8.44
C HIS A 139 -19.67 1.32 9.76
N ILE A 140 -19.24 2.45 10.30
CA ILE A 140 -18.52 2.53 11.58
C ILE A 140 -19.14 3.56 12.51
N ASN A 141 -18.85 3.44 13.80
CA ASN A 141 -19.18 4.44 14.81
C ASN A 141 -17.92 4.89 15.54
N VAL A 142 -17.64 6.20 15.55
CA VAL A 142 -16.40 6.74 16.15
C VAL A 142 -16.40 6.71 17.67
N ASP A 143 -17.55 6.57 18.32
CA ASP A 143 -17.67 6.46 19.79
C ASP A 143 -17.10 5.13 20.32
N THR A 144 -16.80 4.18 19.42
CA THR A 144 -16.07 2.95 19.74
C THR A 144 -14.59 3.19 20.07
N LEU A 145 -14.08 4.38 19.76
CA LEU A 145 -12.72 4.79 20.10
C LEU A 145 -12.64 5.17 21.59
N PRO A 146 -11.60 4.72 22.31
CA PRO A 146 -11.45 5.06 23.71
C PRO A 146 -11.06 6.53 23.89
N GLY A 147 -11.51 7.11 25.01
CA GLY A 147 -11.19 8.48 25.40
C GLY A 147 -12.28 9.49 25.07
N GLU A 148 -12.13 10.71 25.58
CA GLU A 148 -13.03 11.83 25.31
C GLU A 148 -12.55 12.58 24.05
N LEU A 149 -12.86 12.01 22.88
CA LEU A 149 -12.52 12.60 21.59
C LEU A 149 -13.69 13.43 21.06
N THR A 150 -13.38 14.58 20.44
CA THR A 150 -14.36 15.23 19.56
C THR A 150 -14.49 14.43 18.26
N ALA A 151 -15.59 14.62 17.53
CA ALA A 151 -15.78 13.94 16.24
C ALA A 151 -14.63 14.26 15.26
N GLU A 152 -14.14 15.49 15.25
CA GLU A 152 -13.02 15.93 14.41
C GLU A 152 -11.73 15.21 14.79
N ALA A 153 -11.42 15.10 16.09
CA ALA A 153 -10.24 14.38 16.55
C ALA A 153 -10.32 12.88 16.24
N ALA A 154 -11.49 12.27 16.42
CA ALA A 154 -11.72 10.87 16.09
C ALA A 154 -11.52 10.58 14.59
N LEU A 155 -11.98 11.48 13.72
CA LEU A 155 -11.92 11.32 12.27
C LEU A 155 -10.56 11.69 11.68
N PHE A 156 -9.96 12.78 12.15
CA PHE A 156 -8.88 13.47 11.43
C PHE A 156 -7.59 13.67 12.22
N ALA A 157 -7.52 13.27 13.49
CA ALA A 157 -6.22 13.25 14.18
C ALA A 157 -5.26 12.32 13.44
N GLU A 158 -4.00 12.72 13.35
CA GLU A 158 -2.94 12.01 12.63
C GLU A 158 -1.99 11.27 13.61
N SER A 159 -2.53 10.82 14.75
CA SER A 159 -1.78 10.04 15.75
C SER A 159 -1.02 8.88 15.10
N LEU A 160 0.25 8.74 15.49
CA LEU A 160 1.18 7.80 14.85
C LEU A 160 0.89 6.34 15.26
N SER A 161 1.40 5.39 14.46
CA SER A 161 1.35 3.94 14.75
C SER A 161 -0.06 3.37 14.87
N ARG A 162 -0.94 3.74 13.94
CA ARG A 162 -2.31 3.23 13.86
C ARG A 162 -2.57 2.54 12.52
N PHE A 163 -3.38 1.50 12.55
CA PHE A 163 -3.81 0.77 11.35
C PHE A 163 -5.30 0.49 11.40
N VAL A 164 -5.98 0.67 10.27
CA VAL A 164 -7.30 0.08 10.05
C VAL A 164 -7.11 -1.29 9.43
N VAL A 165 -7.77 -2.30 9.99
CA VAL A 165 -7.69 -3.68 9.49
C VAL A 165 -9.08 -4.26 9.24
N GLU A 166 -9.21 -4.98 8.13
CA GLU A 166 -10.37 -5.79 7.81
C GLU A 166 -10.12 -7.23 8.29
N VAL A 167 -11.03 -7.75 9.10
CA VAL A 167 -10.94 -9.10 9.67
C VAL A 167 -12.19 -9.88 9.30
N SER A 168 -12.01 -11.00 8.60
CA SER A 168 -13.14 -11.87 8.26
C SER A 168 -13.77 -12.47 9.54
N PRO A 169 -15.08 -12.77 9.56
CA PRO A 169 -15.74 -13.35 10.73
C PRO A 169 -15.06 -14.62 11.26
N ALA A 170 -14.47 -15.43 10.36
CA ALA A 170 -13.77 -16.67 10.72
C ALA A 170 -12.44 -16.42 11.46
N GLN A 171 -11.82 -15.25 11.29
CA GLN A 171 -10.52 -14.90 11.87
C GLN A 171 -10.62 -13.95 13.06
N GLU A 172 -11.80 -13.37 13.34
CA GLU A 172 -11.99 -12.33 14.35
C GLU A 172 -11.56 -12.77 15.76
N GLU A 173 -11.89 -14.01 16.17
CA GLU A 173 -11.45 -14.53 17.47
C GLU A 173 -9.93 -14.74 17.55
N ALA A 174 -9.32 -15.30 16.50
CA ALA A 174 -7.88 -15.53 16.45
C ALA A 174 -7.10 -14.20 16.50
N PHE A 175 -7.56 -13.22 15.73
CA PHE A 175 -7.00 -11.88 15.70
C PHE A 175 -7.09 -11.18 17.06
N LYS A 176 -8.26 -11.19 17.71
CA LYS A 176 -8.44 -10.61 19.06
C LYS A 176 -7.51 -11.27 20.08
N ALA A 177 -7.42 -12.60 20.07
CA ALA A 177 -6.55 -13.34 20.97
C ALA A 177 -5.07 -12.97 20.77
N ARG A 178 -4.64 -12.77 19.51
CA ARG A 178 -3.28 -12.32 19.19
C ARG A 178 -2.98 -10.93 19.74
N LEU A 179 -3.86 -9.96 19.50
CA LEU A 179 -3.67 -8.60 20.00
C LEU A 179 -3.67 -8.55 21.53
N ALA A 180 -4.57 -9.29 22.18
CA ALA A 180 -4.62 -9.41 23.63
C ALA A 180 -3.32 -10.02 24.20
N ALA A 181 -2.82 -11.12 23.61
CA ALA A 181 -1.56 -11.74 24.02
C ALA A 181 -0.36 -10.80 23.81
N ALA A 182 -0.42 -9.95 22.79
CA ALA A 182 0.58 -8.92 22.52
C ALA A 182 0.35 -7.62 23.30
N GLY A 183 -0.68 -7.48 24.12
CA GLY A 183 -0.98 -6.24 24.85
C GLY A 183 -1.19 -5.01 23.94
N VAL A 184 -1.65 -5.23 22.70
CA VAL A 184 -1.84 -4.16 21.70
C VAL A 184 -3.29 -3.69 21.74
N PRO A 185 -3.57 -2.40 21.94
CA PRO A 185 -4.94 -1.88 21.95
C PRO A 185 -5.55 -1.92 20.56
N ALA A 186 -6.83 -2.31 20.50
CA ALA A 186 -7.63 -2.18 19.29
C ALA A 186 -9.11 -1.93 19.61
N SER A 187 -9.76 -1.13 18.77
CA SER A 187 -11.18 -0.81 18.83
C SER A 187 -11.89 -1.40 17.63
N ARG A 188 -13.00 -2.12 17.87
CA ARG A 188 -13.89 -2.57 16.80
C ARG A 188 -14.73 -1.38 16.34
N LEU A 189 -14.41 -0.82 15.19
CA LEU A 189 -15.05 0.38 14.63
C LEU A 189 -16.47 0.10 14.12
N GLY A 190 -16.65 -1.09 13.54
CA GLY A 190 -17.86 -1.44 12.81
C GLY A 190 -17.57 -2.55 11.82
N GLU A 191 -18.10 -2.43 10.60
CA GLU A 191 -18.01 -3.48 9.59
C GLU A 191 -18.07 -2.96 8.16
N THR A 192 -17.61 -3.79 7.22
CA THR A 192 -17.72 -3.50 5.80
C THR A 192 -19.14 -3.74 5.28
N ARG A 193 -19.56 -2.93 4.31
CA ARG A 193 -20.90 -2.89 3.73
C ARG A 193 -20.86 -2.88 2.21
N PRO A 194 -21.95 -3.25 1.52
CA PRO A 194 -22.05 -3.00 0.09
C PRO A 194 -22.18 -1.50 -0.20
N ALA A 195 -21.21 -0.93 -0.93
CA ALA A 195 -21.32 0.34 -1.67
C ALA A 195 -21.77 1.62 -0.93
N SER A 196 -21.71 1.69 0.41
CA SER A 196 -22.00 2.89 1.20
C SER A 196 -20.85 3.27 2.13
N PHE A 197 -20.51 4.55 2.24
CA PHE A 197 -19.54 5.06 3.21
C PHE A 197 -20.26 5.82 4.31
N GLN A 198 -20.46 5.16 5.46
CA GLN A 198 -21.18 5.74 6.59
C GLN A 198 -20.31 5.75 7.85
N ILE A 199 -20.24 6.92 8.49
CA ILE A 199 -19.60 7.11 9.78
C ILE A 199 -20.59 7.81 10.71
N ASP A 200 -20.85 7.18 11.85
CA ASP A 200 -21.77 7.68 12.88
C ASP A 200 -20.98 8.24 14.08
N ALA A 201 -21.57 9.23 14.75
CA ALA A 201 -21.22 9.65 16.11
C ALA A 201 -22.52 9.70 16.93
N GLY A 202 -22.55 9.01 18.06
CA GLY A 202 -23.79 8.64 18.74
C GLY A 202 -24.69 7.80 17.84
N ASP A 203 -25.99 8.09 17.86
CA ASP A 203 -27.01 7.44 17.04
C ASP A 203 -27.25 8.15 15.69
N GLN A 204 -26.39 9.10 15.29
CA GLN A 204 -26.58 9.91 14.09
C GLN A 204 -25.43 9.76 13.10
N PRO A 205 -25.71 9.68 11.79
CA PRO A 205 -24.67 9.72 10.78
C PRO A 205 -24.07 11.12 10.70
N ILE A 206 -22.76 11.23 10.86
CA ILE A 206 -22.01 12.47 10.63
C ILE A 206 -21.42 12.51 9.22
N ILE A 207 -21.19 11.35 8.60
CA ILE A 207 -20.84 11.21 7.18
C ILE A 207 -21.69 10.09 6.59
N ASN A 208 -22.34 10.36 5.46
CA ASN A 208 -23.07 9.37 4.68
C ASN A 208 -22.92 9.68 3.19
N LEU A 209 -22.01 8.98 2.53
CA LEU A 209 -21.62 9.19 1.15
C LEU A 209 -21.69 7.89 0.35
N THR A 210 -21.79 8.01 -0.97
CA THR A 210 -21.59 6.87 -1.88
C THR A 210 -20.10 6.72 -2.22
N ILE A 211 -19.68 5.53 -2.63
CA ILE A 211 -18.31 5.31 -3.13
C ILE A 211 -18.02 6.22 -4.35
N SER A 212 -19.01 6.44 -5.21
CA SER A 212 -18.88 7.36 -6.35
C SER A 212 -18.63 8.80 -5.91
N ALA A 213 -19.26 9.27 -4.84
CA ALA A 213 -19.03 10.62 -4.32
C ALA A 213 -17.62 10.77 -3.73
N LEU A 214 -17.11 9.71 -3.06
CA LEU A 214 -15.72 9.66 -2.62
C LEU A 214 -14.76 9.71 -3.81
N GLU A 215 -15.05 8.95 -4.87
CA GLU A 215 -14.20 8.89 -6.06
C GLU A 215 -14.14 10.24 -6.77
N GLU A 216 -15.29 10.89 -6.94
CA GLU A 216 -15.39 12.23 -7.53
C GLU A 216 -14.57 13.24 -6.72
N ALA A 217 -14.73 13.24 -5.38
CA ALA A 217 -13.98 14.12 -4.50
C ALA A 217 -12.46 13.84 -4.55
N PHE A 218 -12.06 12.56 -4.56
CA PHE A 218 -10.65 12.15 -4.56
C PHE A 218 -9.94 12.45 -5.88
N ARG A 219 -10.62 12.28 -7.02
CA ARG A 219 -10.07 12.65 -8.34
C ARG A 219 -9.87 14.15 -8.47
N GLY A 220 -10.67 14.95 -7.78
CA GLY A 220 -10.61 16.41 -7.83
C GLY A 220 -10.74 16.94 -9.26
N HIS A 221 -9.82 17.84 -9.66
CA HIS A 221 -9.84 18.52 -10.97
C HIS A 221 -9.06 17.79 -12.06
N LEU A 222 -8.64 16.54 -11.84
CA LEU A 222 -7.99 15.77 -12.90
C LEU A 222 -9.02 15.58 -14.03
N PRO A 223 -8.72 15.99 -15.28
CA PRO A 223 -9.65 15.79 -16.38
C PRO A 223 -9.95 14.30 -16.50
N ASP A 224 -11.18 13.97 -16.90
CA ASP A 224 -11.58 12.60 -17.20
C ASP A 224 -10.54 11.98 -18.14
N ARG A 225 -9.72 11.09 -17.59
CA ARG A 225 -8.83 10.28 -18.41
C ARG A 225 -9.73 9.31 -19.16
N GLU A 226 -9.49 9.15 -20.46
CA GLU A 226 -10.06 8.01 -21.17
C GLU A 226 -9.80 6.76 -20.34
N PRO A 227 -10.82 5.92 -20.09
CA PRO A 227 -10.63 4.70 -19.35
C PRO A 227 -9.51 3.92 -20.03
N LEU A 228 -8.37 3.75 -19.33
CA LEU A 228 -7.34 2.84 -19.76
C LEU A 228 -8.03 1.50 -19.99
N ALA A 229 -7.88 0.94 -21.19
CA ALA A 229 -8.46 -0.35 -21.51
C ALA A 229 -8.10 -1.31 -20.38
N THR A 230 -9.12 -1.81 -19.69
CA THR A 230 -8.90 -2.76 -18.60
C THR A 230 -8.16 -3.93 -19.23
N PRO A 231 -6.92 -4.23 -18.80
CA PRO A 231 -6.21 -5.37 -19.36
C PRO A 231 -7.12 -6.60 -19.15
N PRO A 232 -7.27 -7.45 -20.17
CA PRO A 232 -8.13 -8.61 -20.07
C PRO A 232 -7.71 -9.40 -18.83
N GLN A 233 -8.66 -9.68 -17.93
CA GLN A 233 -8.36 -10.54 -16.80
C GLN A 233 -7.85 -11.89 -17.34
N PRO A 234 -6.81 -12.48 -16.75
CA PRO A 234 -6.34 -13.79 -17.15
C PRO A 234 -7.52 -14.76 -17.13
N ALA A 235 -7.70 -15.49 -18.23
CA ALA A 235 -8.83 -16.39 -18.41
C ALA A 235 -8.69 -17.60 -17.46
N GLY A 236 -9.18 -17.45 -16.24
CA GLY A 236 -9.20 -18.50 -15.22
C GLY A 236 -7.80 -18.98 -14.77
N PRO A 237 -7.76 -20.01 -13.91
CA PRO A 237 -6.50 -20.62 -13.52
C PRO A 237 -5.78 -21.16 -14.76
N LEU A 238 -4.52 -20.76 -14.94
CA LEU A 238 -3.65 -21.32 -15.97
C LEU A 238 -3.59 -22.84 -15.77
N SER A 239 -3.97 -23.60 -16.79
CA SER A 239 -3.80 -25.04 -16.78
C SER A 239 -2.31 -25.38 -16.72
N ALA A 240 -1.97 -26.45 -16.01
CA ALA A 240 -0.60 -26.95 -16.00
C ALA A 240 -0.14 -27.20 -17.45
N PRO A 241 1.09 -26.82 -17.82
CA PRO A 241 1.58 -27.00 -19.18
C PRO A 241 1.47 -28.47 -19.58
N VAL A 242 0.95 -28.72 -20.77
CA VAL A 242 0.88 -30.07 -21.34
C VAL A 242 2.31 -30.58 -21.52
N PRO A 243 2.66 -31.78 -21.04
CA PRO A 243 4.00 -32.33 -21.23
C PRO A 243 4.35 -32.39 -22.71
N LEU A 244 5.38 -31.64 -23.12
CA LEU A 244 5.88 -31.69 -24.50
C LEU A 244 6.71 -32.96 -24.69
N LEU A 245 6.50 -33.65 -25.81
CA LEU A 245 7.30 -34.81 -26.23
C LEU A 245 8.79 -34.47 -26.41
N ARG A 246 9.10 -33.21 -26.74
CA ARG A 246 10.45 -32.64 -26.82
C ARG A 246 10.41 -31.17 -26.41
N GLN A 247 11.42 -30.72 -25.66
CA GLN A 247 11.53 -29.33 -25.27
C GLN A 247 12.12 -28.50 -26.43
N PRO A 248 11.40 -27.51 -26.98
CA PRO A 248 11.90 -26.70 -28.10
C PRO A 248 13.00 -25.75 -27.62
N ARG A 249 14.08 -25.59 -28.41
CA ARG A 249 15.06 -24.53 -28.16
C ARG A 249 14.49 -23.19 -28.59
N VAL A 250 14.54 -22.21 -27.69
CA VAL A 250 14.01 -20.86 -27.90
C VAL A 250 15.16 -19.87 -27.90
N LEU A 251 15.36 -19.13 -28.99
CA LEU A 251 16.29 -18.00 -28.98
C LEU A 251 15.58 -16.78 -28.41
N ILE A 252 16.09 -16.23 -27.31
CA ILE A 252 15.68 -14.94 -26.78
C ILE A 252 16.67 -13.91 -27.33
N LEU A 253 16.23 -13.06 -28.28
CA LEU A 253 17.13 -12.12 -28.93
C LEU A 253 17.41 -10.94 -28.01
N HIS A 254 18.68 -10.75 -27.66
CA HIS A 254 19.13 -9.62 -26.85
C HIS A 254 19.87 -8.61 -27.73
N ALA A 255 19.62 -7.33 -27.51
CA ALA A 255 20.39 -6.23 -28.07
C ALA A 255 20.66 -5.18 -26.99
N ASN A 256 21.59 -4.26 -27.26
CA ASN A 256 21.77 -3.10 -26.40
C ASN A 256 20.44 -2.34 -26.25
N GLY A 257 20.00 -2.15 -25.01
CA GLY A 257 18.70 -1.52 -24.69
C GLY A 257 17.56 -2.51 -24.44
N THR A 258 17.73 -3.80 -24.74
CA THR A 258 16.81 -4.86 -24.29
C THR A 258 16.84 -4.97 -22.76
N ASN A 259 15.67 -5.10 -22.13
CA ASN A 259 15.58 -5.18 -20.66
C ASN A 259 14.51 -6.16 -20.11
N ARG A 260 13.92 -7.00 -20.97
CA ARG A 260 12.92 -8.02 -20.59
C ARG A 260 13.31 -9.45 -21.00
N ASP A 261 14.57 -9.66 -21.35
CA ASP A 261 15.11 -10.94 -21.82
C ASP A 261 15.09 -12.04 -20.76
N ARG A 262 15.42 -11.72 -19.50
CA ARG A 262 15.42 -12.71 -18.41
C ARG A 262 14.03 -13.22 -18.08
N GLU A 263 13.06 -12.33 -17.97
CA GLU A 263 11.65 -12.68 -17.66
C GLU A 263 11.04 -13.49 -18.81
N ALA A 264 11.34 -13.10 -20.05
CA ALA A 264 10.92 -13.84 -21.23
C ALA A 264 11.53 -15.25 -21.28
N ALA A 265 12.82 -15.39 -20.96
CA ALA A 265 13.47 -16.69 -20.85
C ALA A 265 12.78 -17.56 -19.78
N LEU A 266 12.54 -17.02 -18.58
CA LEU A 266 11.85 -17.72 -17.50
C LEU A 266 10.45 -18.21 -17.94
N ALA A 267 9.67 -17.34 -18.60
CA ALA A 267 8.35 -17.70 -19.11
C ALA A 267 8.42 -18.87 -20.13
N CYS A 268 9.39 -18.85 -21.04
CA CYS A 268 9.63 -19.95 -21.97
C CYS A 268 10.01 -21.25 -21.26
N GLN A 269 10.86 -21.17 -20.22
CA GLN A 269 11.24 -22.33 -19.42
C GLN A 269 10.03 -22.94 -18.69
N MET A 270 9.20 -22.10 -18.07
CA MET A 270 7.96 -22.54 -17.39
C MET A 270 6.96 -23.19 -18.36
N ALA A 271 6.96 -22.77 -19.63
CA ALA A 271 6.16 -23.37 -20.69
C ALA A 271 6.77 -24.66 -21.29
N GLY A 272 7.93 -25.12 -20.79
CA GLY A 272 8.60 -26.35 -21.24
C GLY A 272 9.61 -26.16 -22.38
N GLY A 273 10.00 -24.93 -22.69
CA GLY A 273 11.06 -24.60 -23.63
C GLY A 273 12.47 -24.61 -23.01
N VAL A 274 13.49 -24.60 -23.87
CA VAL A 274 14.90 -24.42 -23.51
C VAL A 274 15.37 -23.06 -24.06
N PRO A 275 15.18 -21.96 -23.30
CA PRO A 275 15.57 -20.63 -23.74
C PRO A 275 17.09 -20.43 -23.71
N GLU A 276 17.61 -19.69 -24.69
CA GLU A 276 18.97 -19.19 -24.73
C GLU A 276 18.94 -17.70 -25.06
N ILE A 277 19.48 -16.86 -24.16
CA ILE A 277 19.62 -15.43 -24.42
C ILE A 277 20.83 -15.24 -25.33
N VAL A 278 20.58 -14.73 -26.54
CA VAL A 278 21.60 -14.57 -27.59
C VAL A 278 21.67 -13.11 -27.98
N HIS A 279 22.84 -12.50 -27.76
CA HIS A 279 23.07 -11.12 -28.22
C HIS A 279 23.13 -11.09 -29.76
N VAL A 280 22.56 -10.06 -30.40
CA VAL A 280 22.51 -9.91 -31.87
C VAL A 280 23.88 -10.08 -32.53
N ASN A 281 24.93 -9.51 -31.94
CA ASN A 281 26.32 -9.67 -32.39
C ASN A 281 26.80 -11.14 -32.46
N GLN A 282 26.28 -12.05 -31.63
CA GLN A 282 26.63 -13.48 -31.68
C GLN A 282 26.01 -14.18 -32.89
N LEU A 283 24.86 -13.68 -33.38
CA LEU A 283 24.28 -14.12 -34.65
C LEU A 283 25.07 -13.54 -35.84
N LEU A 284 25.43 -12.26 -35.79
CA LEU A 284 26.23 -11.60 -36.83
C LEU A 284 27.62 -12.21 -36.95
N GLY A 285 28.25 -12.57 -35.83
CA GLY A 285 29.56 -13.23 -35.77
C GLY A 285 29.54 -14.73 -36.06
N GLY A 286 28.36 -15.33 -36.25
CA GLY A 286 28.20 -16.76 -36.56
C GLY A 286 28.41 -17.72 -35.38
N GLU A 287 28.60 -17.21 -34.15
CA GLU A 287 28.71 -18.01 -32.93
C GLU A 287 27.43 -18.80 -32.61
N ARG A 288 26.29 -18.26 -33.05
CA ARG A 288 24.96 -18.88 -33.01
C ARG A 288 24.26 -18.69 -34.34
N ARG A 289 23.34 -19.59 -34.67
CA ARG A 289 22.57 -19.50 -35.93
C ARG A 289 21.09 -19.67 -35.62
N LEU A 290 20.25 -18.83 -36.24
CA LEU A 290 18.80 -18.90 -36.06
C LEU A 290 18.22 -20.30 -36.32
N ARG A 291 18.80 -21.04 -37.28
CA ARG A 291 18.39 -22.42 -37.64
C ARG A 291 18.57 -23.45 -36.52
N ASP A 292 19.37 -23.15 -35.50
CA ASP A 292 19.64 -24.07 -34.39
C ASP A 292 18.50 -24.06 -33.33
N TYR A 293 17.51 -23.18 -33.52
CA TYR A 293 16.37 -22.94 -32.62
C TYR A 293 15.04 -23.21 -33.32
N GLN A 294 14.02 -23.58 -32.55
CA GLN A 294 12.67 -23.86 -33.04
C GLN A 294 11.73 -22.66 -32.83
N MET A 295 12.10 -21.75 -31.94
CA MET A 295 11.35 -20.53 -31.64
C MET A 295 12.30 -19.34 -31.48
N LEU A 296 11.80 -18.15 -31.81
CA LEU A 296 12.44 -16.86 -31.62
C LEU A 296 11.51 -15.98 -30.79
N LEU A 297 12.04 -15.37 -29.73
CA LEU A 297 11.35 -14.38 -28.92
C LEU A 297 12.13 -13.07 -28.96
N LEU A 298 11.41 -11.99 -29.27
CA LEU A 298 11.94 -10.62 -29.27
C LEU A 298 11.46 -9.90 -28.00
N PRO A 299 12.26 -9.90 -26.91
CA PRO A 299 11.89 -9.24 -25.67
C PRO A 299 11.78 -7.73 -25.85
N GLY A 300 10.89 -7.11 -25.07
CA GLY A 300 10.77 -5.65 -25.02
C GLY A 300 12.01 -4.96 -24.44
N GLY A 301 12.08 -3.66 -24.66
CA GLY A 301 13.13 -2.79 -24.14
C GLY A 301 13.13 -1.44 -24.83
N PHE A 302 14.22 -0.70 -24.64
CA PHE A 302 14.52 0.56 -25.29
C PHE A 302 15.72 0.39 -26.23
N SER A 303 15.69 -0.67 -27.04
CA SER A 303 16.66 -0.90 -28.10
C SER A 303 16.43 0.06 -29.27
N TYR A 304 17.51 0.66 -29.77
CA TYR A 304 17.52 1.63 -30.88
C TYR A 304 17.60 0.95 -32.24
#